data_AF-A0A524QPK1-F1
#
_entry.id   AF-A0A524QPK1-F1
#
_cell.length_a   1.000
_cell.length_b   1.000
_cell.length_c   1.000
_cell.angle_alpha   90.00
_cell.angle_beta   90.00
_cell.angle_gamma   90.00
#
_symmetry.space_group_name_H-M   'P 1'
#
loop_
_entity.id
_entity.type
_entity.pdbx_description
1 polymer ?
#
loop_
_entity_poly.entity_id
_entity_poly.type
_entity_poly.pdbx_seq_one_letter_code
_entity_poly.pdbx_strand_id
1 'polypeptide(L)'
;DHLYGRMDIQAGFKGSGLLQGQILSSLTVNGKAKLNDGKVVNLNAADVFVSRFGLDALQHGEFDDLQTGFSVENKSLQFNPLTIKAGKLVYQIEGAVDFDGGFDCRVTRTLSKDDARTLSEHPDAIGLATGRNLGRAVFRLTGGADTAFVQLEALLPKD
;
A
#
# COMPACT_ATOMS: atom_id res chain seq x y z
N ASP A 1 8.52 10.64 -6.89
CA ASP A 1 8.08 10.04 -5.61
C ASP A 1 9.31 9.72 -4.78
N HIS A 2 9.37 10.18 -3.54
CA HIS A 2 10.53 9.96 -2.67
C HIS A 2 10.10 9.49 -1.28
N LEU A 3 10.74 8.40 -0.84
CA LEU A 3 10.67 7.90 0.54
C LEU A 3 12.01 8.18 1.22
N TYR A 4 11.97 8.98 2.27
CA TYR A 4 13.11 9.23 3.16
C TYR A 4 12.89 8.51 4.48
N GLY A 5 13.97 8.21 5.18
CA GLY A 5 13.92 7.65 6.52
C GLY A 5 15.09 6.72 6.80
N ARG A 6 15.14 6.20 8.02
CA ARG A 6 16.07 5.14 8.39
C ARG A 6 15.33 3.81 8.33
N MET A 7 15.87 2.87 7.56
CA MET A 7 15.34 1.51 7.46
C MET A 7 16.27 0.53 8.16
N ASP A 8 15.76 -0.12 9.20
CA ASP A 8 16.41 -1.25 9.86
C ASP A 8 15.74 -2.56 9.38
N ILE A 9 16.52 -3.45 8.76
CA ILE A 9 16.04 -4.74 8.25
C ILE A 9 16.67 -5.88 9.04
N GLN A 10 15.82 -6.81 9.46
CA GLN A 10 16.25 -8.12 9.94
C GLN A 10 15.64 -9.19 9.03
N ALA A 11 16.49 -9.91 8.28
CA ALA A 11 16.03 -10.92 7.34
C ALA A 11 16.94 -12.14 7.32
N GLY A 12 16.33 -13.31 7.12
CA GLY A 12 17.02 -14.53 6.72
C GLY A 12 16.77 -14.78 5.24
N PHE A 13 17.82 -15.14 4.50
CA PHE A 13 17.71 -15.48 3.10
C PHE A 13 18.35 -16.84 2.80
N LYS A 14 17.79 -17.53 1.83
CA LYS A 14 18.34 -18.76 1.25
C LYS A 14 18.18 -18.68 -0.26
N GLY A 15 19.19 -19.12 -0.99
CA GLY A 15 19.16 -19.23 -2.44
C GLY A 15 20.26 -20.18 -2.89
N SER A 16 20.15 -20.65 -4.13
CA SER A 16 21.11 -21.56 -4.75
C SER A 16 21.30 -21.27 -6.24
N GLY A 17 22.45 -21.66 -6.77
CA GLY A 17 22.80 -21.45 -8.17
C GLY A 17 24.11 -20.68 -8.34
N LEU A 18 24.61 -20.68 -9.58
CA LEU A 18 25.85 -19.99 -9.96
C LEU A 18 25.60 -18.74 -10.79
N LEU A 19 24.43 -18.68 -11.46
CA LEU A 19 24.01 -17.55 -12.27
C LEU A 19 22.97 -16.72 -11.53
N GLN A 20 22.94 -15.41 -11.82
CA GLN A 20 21.97 -14.48 -11.25
C GLN A 20 20.52 -14.97 -11.39
N GLY A 21 20.13 -15.44 -12.58
CA GLY A 21 18.78 -15.96 -12.81
C GLY A 21 18.43 -17.16 -11.93
N GLN A 22 19.40 -18.04 -11.65
CA GLN A 22 19.21 -19.21 -10.79
C GLN A 22 19.05 -18.81 -9.33
N ILE A 23 19.90 -17.87 -8.86
CA ILE A 23 19.82 -17.31 -7.51
C ILE A 23 18.47 -16.62 -7.31
N LEU A 24 18.05 -15.76 -8.24
CA LEU A 24 16.76 -15.05 -8.14
C LEU A 24 15.56 -16.00 -8.16
N SER A 25 15.62 -17.09 -8.93
CA SER A 25 14.53 -18.08 -9.00
C SER A 25 14.41 -18.95 -7.75
N SER A 26 15.49 -19.12 -6.99
CA SER A 26 15.53 -19.96 -5.78
C SER A 26 15.58 -19.13 -4.49
N LEU A 27 15.59 -17.81 -4.61
CA LEU A 27 15.69 -16.90 -3.49
C LEU A 27 14.41 -16.96 -2.67
N THR A 28 14.55 -17.39 -1.42
CA THR A 28 13.56 -17.22 -0.37
C THR A 28 14.11 -16.24 0.65
N VAL A 29 13.36 -15.18 0.95
CA VAL A 29 13.68 -14.24 2.04
C VAL A 29 12.50 -14.19 2.98
N ASN A 30 12.76 -14.14 4.28
CA ASN A 30 11.74 -13.82 5.27
C ASN A 30 12.34 -12.85 6.28
N GLY A 31 11.61 -11.81 6.62
CA GLY A 31 12.16 -10.78 7.48
C GLY A 31 11.13 -9.82 8.04
N LYS A 32 11.66 -8.88 8.80
CA LYS A 32 10.94 -7.71 9.30
C LYS A 32 11.73 -6.48 8.89
N ALA A 33 11.02 -5.48 8.39
CA ALA A 33 11.56 -4.15 8.14
C ALA A 33 10.92 -3.20 9.15
N LYS A 34 11.75 -2.33 9.73
CA LYS A 34 11.32 -1.18 10.52
C LYS A 34 11.84 0.07 9.84
N LEU A 35 10.96 0.96 9.41
CA LEU A 35 11.32 2.29 8.92
C LEU A 35 10.96 3.28 10.01
N ASN A 36 11.93 4.10 10.42
CA ASN A 36 11.78 5.14 11.42
C ASN A 36 12.10 6.51 10.82
N ASP A 37 11.56 7.57 11.43
CA ASP A 37 11.82 8.97 11.06
C ASP A 37 11.58 9.21 9.55
N GLY A 38 10.54 8.56 9.03
CA GLY A 38 10.34 8.46 7.61
C GLY A 38 9.46 9.56 7.07
N LYS A 39 9.73 9.98 5.84
CA LYS A 39 8.96 11.00 5.15
C LYS A 39 8.64 10.56 3.74
N VAL A 40 7.36 10.60 3.38
CA VAL A 40 6.94 10.45 1.99
C VAL A 40 6.70 11.81 1.37
N VAL A 41 7.30 12.05 0.20
CA VAL A 41 7.20 13.29 -0.56
C VAL A 41 6.79 12.98 -1.99
N ASN A 42 5.80 13.71 -2.50
CA ASN A 42 5.30 13.60 -3.87
C ASN A 42 4.89 12.17 -4.23
N LEU A 43 3.88 11.61 -3.54
CA LEU A 43 3.25 10.37 -3.99
C LEU A 43 2.32 10.69 -5.17
N ASN A 44 2.68 10.34 -6.40
CA ASN A 44 1.79 10.55 -7.55
C ASN A 44 0.48 9.75 -7.42
N ALA A 45 0.50 8.63 -6.69
CA ALA A 45 -0.71 7.90 -6.33
C ALA A 45 -1.68 8.73 -5.46
N ALA A 46 -1.17 9.69 -4.67
CA ALA A 46 -1.98 10.62 -3.89
C ALA A 46 -2.85 11.49 -4.81
N ASP A 47 -2.30 11.93 -5.93
CA ASP A 47 -3.04 12.75 -6.90
C ASP A 47 -4.20 11.99 -7.54
N VAL A 48 -4.08 10.67 -7.71
CA VAL A 48 -5.21 9.84 -8.16
C VAL A 48 -6.32 9.82 -7.11
N PHE A 49 -6.00 9.71 -5.82
CA PHE A 49 -7.02 9.74 -4.77
C PHE A 49 -7.75 11.09 -4.69
N VAL A 50 -7.02 12.20 -4.85
CA VAL A 50 -7.63 13.54 -4.90
C VAL A 50 -8.47 13.71 -6.17
N SER A 51 -7.86 13.50 -7.34
CA SER A 51 -8.48 13.84 -8.63
C SER A 51 -9.62 12.90 -9.01
N ARG A 52 -9.49 11.61 -8.72
CA ARG A 52 -10.51 10.61 -9.07
C ARG A 52 -11.58 10.47 -8.02
N PHE A 53 -11.23 10.42 -6.73
CA PHE A 53 -12.18 10.09 -5.67
C PHE A 53 -12.54 11.29 -4.77
N GLY A 54 -11.95 12.46 -4.99
CA GLY A 54 -12.19 13.65 -4.18
C GLY A 54 -11.69 13.51 -2.73
N LEU A 55 -10.75 12.61 -2.49
CA LEU A 55 -10.27 12.28 -1.15
C LEU A 55 -9.05 13.10 -0.78
N ASP A 56 -8.98 13.56 0.47
CA ASP A 56 -7.73 14.11 1.02
C ASP A 56 -6.63 13.05 0.87
N ALA A 57 -5.58 13.37 0.12
CA ALA A 57 -4.48 12.45 -0.09
C ALA A 57 -3.24 12.85 0.71
N LEU A 58 -2.38 11.86 0.94
CA LEU A 58 -1.15 12.01 1.68
C LEU A 58 -0.08 12.62 0.76
N GLN A 59 -0.17 13.94 0.52
CA GLN A 59 0.81 14.66 -0.31
C GLN A 59 2.20 14.71 0.35
N HIS A 60 2.19 14.88 1.67
CA HIS A 60 3.35 14.83 2.55
C HIS A 60 2.94 14.11 3.82
N GLY A 61 3.66 13.06 4.21
CA GLY A 61 3.41 12.38 5.47
C GLY A 61 4.72 11.98 6.11
N GLU A 62 4.92 12.48 7.32
CA GLU A 62 5.92 11.94 8.23
C GLU A 62 5.28 10.75 8.96
N PHE A 63 6.08 9.72 9.21
CA PHE A 63 5.69 8.58 10.01
C PHE A 63 6.80 8.25 11.01
N ASP A 64 6.41 8.06 12.27
CA ASP A 64 7.36 7.83 13.37
C ASP A 64 7.99 6.44 13.26
N ASP A 65 7.13 5.40 13.19
CA ASP A 65 7.53 4.00 13.16
C ASP A 65 6.61 3.22 12.22
N LEU A 66 7.22 2.52 11.28
CA LEU A 66 6.55 1.74 10.25
C LEU A 66 7.19 0.35 10.24
N GLN A 67 6.45 -0.66 10.70
CA GLN A 67 6.94 -2.02 10.80
C GLN A 67 6.11 -2.95 9.92
N THR A 68 6.78 -3.78 9.11
CA THR A 68 6.14 -4.86 8.36
C THR A 68 6.96 -6.12 8.39
N GLY A 69 6.27 -7.26 8.39
CA GLY A 69 6.86 -8.54 8.02
C GLY A 69 6.76 -8.73 6.51
N PHE A 70 7.84 -9.18 5.89
CA PHE A 70 7.88 -9.44 4.46
C PHE A 70 8.45 -10.82 4.15
N SER A 71 8.05 -11.36 3.01
CA SER A 71 8.64 -12.56 2.44
C SER A 71 8.94 -12.33 0.96
N VAL A 72 9.97 -12.99 0.46
CA VAL A 72 10.26 -13.08 -0.97
C VAL A 72 10.22 -14.54 -1.34
N GLU A 73 9.41 -14.87 -2.32
CA GLU A 73 9.37 -16.20 -2.94
C GLU A 73 8.93 -16.05 -4.39
N ASN A 74 9.40 -16.92 -5.28
CA ASN A 74 9.00 -16.93 -6.69
C ASN A 74 9.15 -15.57 -7.39
N LYS A 75 10.22 -14.82 -7.07
CA LYS A 75 10.50 -13.48 -7.60
C LYS A 75 9.46 -12.41 -7.24
N SER A 76 8.73 -12.62 -6.16
CA SER A 76 7.72 -11.70 -5.65
C SER A 76 8.00 -11.36 -4.20
N LEU A 77 8.06 -10.07 -3.89
CA LEU A 77 8.09 -9.54 -2.52
C LEU A 77 6.65 -9.39 -2.03
N GLN A 78 6.29 -10.16 -1.02
CA GLN A 78 5.03 -10.06 -0.30
C GLN A 78 5.26 -9.28 1.00
N PHE A 79 4.38 -8.36 1.32
CA PHE A 79 4.43 -7.61 2.58
C PHE A 79 3.08 -7.60 3.27
N ASN A 80 3.12 -7.89 4.57
CA ASN A 80 1.95 -7.87 5.43
C ASN A 80 1.57 -6.43 5.80
N PRO A 81 0.29 -6.19 6.16
CA PRO A 81 -0.27 -4.85 6.19
C PRO A 81 0.57 -3.88 6.99
N LEU A 82 1.06 -2.88 6.27
CA LEU A 82 1.84 -1.78 6.74
C LEU A 82 0.90 -0.65 7.12
N THR A 83 0.94 -0.21 8.37
CA THR A 83 0.10 0.90 8.82
C THR A 83 0.88 2.21 8.72
N ILE A 84 0.39 3.15 7.92
CA ILE A 84 0.90 4.53 7.81
C ILE A 84 -0.11 5.45 8.48
N LYS A 85 0.35 6.27 9.43
CA LYS A 85 -0.46 7.29 10.10
C LYS A 85 0.12 8.66 9.79
N ALA A 86 -0.70 9.58 9.30
CA ALA A 86 -0.32 10.97 9.06
C ALA A 86 -1.46 11.89 9.53
N GLY A 87 -1.30 12.49 10.71
CA GLY A 87 -2.36 13.27 11.36
C GLY A 87 -3.63 12.42 11.58
N LYS A 88 -4.74 12.85 10.97
CA LYS A 88 -6.05 12.15 11.03
C LYS A 88 -6.14 10.93 10.08
N LEU A 89 -5.21 10.79 9.15
CA LEU A 89 -5.27 9.76 8.10
C LEU A 89 -4.56 8.49 8.57
N VAL A 90 -5.23 7.36 8.37
CA VAL A 90 -4.68 6.03 8.65
C VAL A 90 -4.85 5.16 7.42
N TYR A 91 -3.72 4.73 6.86
CA TYR A 91 -3.64 3.81 5.72
C TYR A 91 -3.08 2.47 6.18
N GLN A 92 -3.61 1.38 5.65
CA GLN A 92 -3.04 0.05 5.75
C GLN A 92 -2.76 -0.45 4.33
N ILE A 93 -1.52 -0.86 4.06
CA ILE A 93 -1.06 -1.24 2.73
C ILE A 93 -0.51 -2.66 2.82
N GLU A 94 -1.05 -3.58 2.05
CA GLU A 94 -0.57 -4.96 1.92
C GLU A 94 -0.50 -5.35 0.45
N GLY A 95 0.32 -6.35 0.11
CA GLY A 95 0.34 -6.87 -1.25
C GLY A 95 1.67 -7.42 -1.70
N ALA A 96 1.84 -7.40 -3.01
CA ALA A 96 2.91 -8.04 -3.75
C ALA A 96 3.60 -7.06 -4.72
N VAL A 97 4.92 -7.15 -4.81
CA VAL A 97 5.71 -6.52 -5.89
C VAL A 97 6.64 -7.56 -6.49
N ASP A 98 6.48 -7.79 -7.78
CA ASP A 98 7.27 -8.72 -8.58
C ASP A 98 8.57 -8.06 -9.05
N PHE A 99 9.60 -8.87 -9.27
CA PHE A 99 10.94 -8.39 -9.64
C PHE A 99 11.01 -7.79 -11.05
N ASP A 100 9.99 -8.03 -11.88
CA ASP A 100 9.81 -7.40 -13.18
C ASP A 100 9.04 -6.06 -13.10
N GLY A 101 8.68 -5.63 -11.89
CA GLY A 101 7.92 -4.41 -11.63
C GLY A 101 6.41 -4.60 -11.63
N GLY A 102 5.91 -5.83 -11.79
CA GLY A 102 4.51 -6.16 -11.51
C GLY A 102 4.13 -5.82 -10.07
N PHE A 103 2.91 -5.36 -9.83
CA PHE A 103 2.44 -5.17 -8.46
C PHE A 103 0.93 -5.38 -8.34
N ASP A 104 0.53 -5.85 -7.16
CA ASP A 104 -0.86 -5.99 -6.74
C ASP A 104 -0.95 -5.67 -5.24
N CYS A 105 -1.43 -4.48 -4.93
CA CYS A 105 -1.46 -3.93 -3.60
C CYS A 105 -2.87 -3.54 -3.21
N ARG A 106 -3.26 -3.86 -1.98
CA ARG A 106 -4.48 -3.37 -1.35
C ARG A 106 -4.14 -2.26 -0.37
N VAL A 107 -4.85 -1.14 -0.51
CA VAL A 107 -4.77 0.03 0.36
C VAL A 107 -6.11 0.24 1.05
N THR A 108 -6.14 0.06 2.35
CA THR A 108 -7.30 0.37 3.19
C THR A 108 -7.09 1.72 3.86
N ARG A 109 -7.98 2.67 3.61
CA ARG A 109 -7.95 4.02 4.22
C ARG A 109 -9.09 4.15 5.21
N THR A 110 -8.79 4.61 6.43
CA THR A 110 -9.83 5.04 7.38
C THR A 110 -10.41 6.38 6.89
N LEU A 111 -11.74 6.47 6.86
CA LEU A 111 -12.44 7.63 6.33
C LEU A 111 -12.84 8.60 7.44
N SER A 112 -12.74 9.90 7.18
CA SER A 112 -13.49 10.90 7.94
C SER A 112 -14.96 10.92 7.52
N LYS A 113 -15.82 11.63 8.27
CA LYS A 113 -17.23 11.80 7.89
C LYS A 113 -17.40 12.48 6.53
N ASP A 114 -16.56 13.46 6.22
CA ASP A 114 -16.61 14.17 4.94
C ASP A 114 -16.12 13.26 3.80
N ASP A 115 -15.02 12.52 3.98
CA ASP A 115 -14.54 11.55 2.99
C ASP A 115 -15.60 10.47 2.70
N ALA A 116 -16.27 9.98 3.75
CA ALA A 116 -17.33 8.99 3.65
C ALA A 116 -18.52 9.51 2.83
N ARG A 117 -18.93 10.77 3.04
CA ARG A 117 -19.98 11.41 2.23
C ARG A 117 -19.53 11.52 0.77
N THR A 118 -18.34 12.07 0.53
CA THR A 118 -17.79 12.23 -0.84
C THR A 118 -17.76 10.91 -1.59
N LEU A 119 -17.28 9.82 -0.96
CA LEU A 119 -17.24 8.50 -1.58
C LEU A 119 -18.63 7.89 -1.78
N SER A 120 -19.57 8.10 -0.85
CA SER A 120 -20.92 7.55 -0.98
C SER A 120 -21.71 8.13 -2.17
N GLU A 121 -21.33 9.32 -2.62
CA GLU A 121 -21.93 10.01 -3.77
C GLU A 121 -21.14 9.73 -5.07
N HIS A 122 -20.02 9.01 -4.99
CA HIS A 122 -19.12 8.77 -6.11
C HIS A 122 -19.64 7.67 -7.06
N PRO A 123 -19.57 7.83 -8.40
CA PRO A 123 -20.05 6.83 -9.35
C PRO A 123 -19.42 5.43 -9.18
N ASP A 124 -18.11 5.36 -8.89
CA ASP A 124 -17.40 4.09 -8.67
C ASP A 124 -17.82 3.37 -7.37
N ALA A 125 -18.61 4.00 -6.49
CA ALA A 125 -19.11 3.39 -5.27
C ALA A 125 -20.45 2.64 -5.46
N ILE A 126 -21.09 2.77 -6.62
CA ILE A 126 -22.39 2.16 -6.90
C ILE A 126 -22.26 0.63 -6.85
N GLY A 127 -23.07 -0.02 -6.00
CA GLY A 127 -23.08 -1.49 -5.84
C GLY A 127 -22.07 -2.03 -4.82
N LEU A 128 -21.24 -1.17 -4.21
CA LEU A 128 -20.45 -1.55 -3.03
C LEU A 128 -21.36 -1.60 -1.80
N ALA A 129 -21.08 -2.47 -0.83
CA ALA A 129 -21.91 -2.62 0.37
C ALA A 129 -21.89 -1.35 1.24
N THR A 130 -22.84 -0.43 1.01
CA THR A 130 -22.92 0.83 1.76
C THR A 130 -23.81 0.68 2.98
N GLY A 131 -23.20 0.58 4.17
CA GLY A 131 -23.88 0.87 5.43
C GLY A 131 -23.79 2.37 5.76
N ARG A 132 -24.70 2.91 6.58
CA ARG A 132 -24.68 4.33 7.01
C ARG A 132 -23.44 4.73 7.84
N ASN A 133 -22.61 3.76 8.23
CA ASN A 133 -21.44 3.95 9.08
C ASN A 133 -20.14 3.64 8.32
N LEU A 134 -19.92 4.25 7.15
CA LEU A 134 -18.67 4.06 6.40
C LEU A 134 -17.47 4.54 7.23
N GLY A 135 -16.63 3.60 7.62
CA GLY A 135 -15.43 3.83 8.43
C GLY A 135 -14.14 3.66 7.65
N ARG A 136 -14.18 2.91 6.54
CA ARG A 136 -13.01 2.56 5.73
C ARG A 136 -13.38 2.44 4.25
N ALA A 137 -12.42 2.74 3.38
CA ALA A 137 -12.46 2.42 1.95
C ALA A 137 -11.28 1.52 1.59
N VAL A 138 -11.54 0.53 0.73
CA VAL A 138 -10.52 -0.39 0.21
C VAL A 138 -10.28 -0.09 -1.25
N PHE A 139 -9.03 0.18 -1.59
CA PHE A 139 -8.57 0.41 -2.95
C PHE A 139 -7.60 -0.68 -3.34
N ARG A 140 -7.68 -1.14 -4.59
CA ARG A 140 -6.68 -2.01 -5.18
C ARG A 140 -5.88 -1.24 -6.22
N LEU A 141 -4.57 -1.39 -6.09
CA LEU A 141 -3.56 -0.83 -6.97
C LEU A 141 -2.92 -2.01 -7.70
N THR A 142 -3.14 -2.12 -9.00
CA THR A 142 -2.49 -3.14 -9.84
C THR A 142 -1.72 -2.50 -10.96
N GLY A 143 -0.68 -3.17 -11.46
CA GLY A 143 0.08 -2.64 -12.58
C GLY A 143 1.38 -3.34 -12.85
N GLY A 144 2.20 -2.68 -13.65
CA GLY A 144 3.57 -3.07 -13.97
C GLY A 144 4.50 -1.87 -13.92
N ALA A 145 5.74 -2.06 -14.36
CA ALA A 145 6.79 -1.03 -14.27
C ALA A 145 6.38 0.35 -14.82
N ASP A 146 5.58 0.38 -15.90
CA ASP A 146 5.21 1.61 -16.60
C ASP A 146 3.72 1.97 -16.51
N THR A 147 2.91 1.16 -15.84
CA THR A 147 1.44 1.35 -15.82
C THR A 147 0.87 1.02 -14.45
N ALA A 148 -0.09 1.82 -14.00
CA ALA A 148 -0.78 1.64 -12.73
C ALA A 148 -2.27 1.87 -12.90
N PHE A 149 -3.06 0.99 -12.28
CA PHE A 149 -4.51 1.03 -12.23
C PHE A 149 -4.96 1.12 -10.78
N VAL A 150 -5.95 1.97 -10.52
CA VAL A 150 -6.56 2.13 -9.19
C VAL A 150 -8.04 1.83 -9.30
N GLN A 151 -8.54 0.98 -8.42
CA GLN A 151 -9.94 0.61 -8.32
C GLN A 151 -10.43 0.71 -6.87
N LEU A 152 -11.62 1.27 -6.66
CA LEU A 152 -12.33 1.17 -5.39
C LEU A 152 -13.00 -0.22 -5.32
N GLU A 153 -12.63 -1.03 -4.33
CA GLU A 153 -13.12 -2.40 -4.19
C GLU A 153 -14.24 -2.54 -3.16
N ALA A 154 -14.20 -1.77 -2.08
CA ALA A 154 -15.18 -1.89 -1.01
C ALA A 154 -15.28 -0.62 -0.15
N LEU A 155 -16.47 -0.42 0.41
CA LEU A 155 -16.74 0.53 1.49
C LEU A 155 -17.16 -0.27 2.72
N LEU A 156 -16.46 -0.07 3.84
CA LEU A 156 -16.61 -0.92 5.02
C LEU A 156 -16.97 -0.09 6.25
N PRO A 157 -17.78 -0.63 7.16
CA PRO A 157 -18.00 0.01 8.45
C PRO A 157 -16.75 0.00 9.33
N LYS A 158 -16.71 0.94 10.28
CA LYS A 158 -15.75 0.89 11.39
C LYS A 158 -16.30 -0.10 12.43
N ASP A 159 -15.48 -1.10 12.77
CA ASP A 159 -15.78 -2.07 13.83
C ASP A 159 -15.83 -1.39 15.21
#